data_AF-A0A1U7WI29-F1
#
_entry.id   AF-A0A1U7WI29-F1
#
_cell.length_a   1.000
_cell.length_b   1.000
_cell.length_c   1.000
_cell.angle_alpha   90.00
_cell.angle_beta   90.00
_cell.angle_gamma   90.00
#
_symmetry.space_group_name_H-M   'P 1'
#
loop_
_entity.id
_entity.type
_entity.pdbx_description
1 polymer ?
#
loop_
_entity_poly.entity_id
_entity_poly.type
_entity_poly.pdbx_seq_one_letter_code
_entity_poly.pdbx_strand_id
1 'polypeptide(L)'
;MAAEKLRDLSQPIDVALLDATVAAFYGTGSKEERAAADHILRDLQNIPDMWLQVVHILSSTQSLNTKFFALQVLEGVIKYRWNALPVEQRDGMKNYISEVIVKLSSDEASLRREKLYVSKLNITLVQILKHEWPARWRSFVPDLVAAAKTSETICENCMAILKLLSEEVFDFSRGEMTQQKIKELKQSLNSEFQLIHELCMYVLSASQRTELIRATLATLHAFLSWIPVGYIFESPLLETLLKFFPMPAYRNPTLQCLTEVAVLNFGDFYNVQYVKMYNIFMVQLQQRRQLHFIPKLVGVNILFFLPIRIFLRHMQMEAMKSRHLFRIWRCFSHHSLSLTYGC
;
A
#
# COMPACT_ATOMS: atom_id res chain seq x y z
N MET A 1 16.24 -34.57 19.08
CA MET A 1 15.14 -35.31 18.45
C MET A 1 14.29 -34.48 17.50
N ALA A 2 13.42 -33.53 17.95
CA ALA A 2 12.58 -32.77 17.02
C ALA A 2 13.38 -31.88 16.04
N ALA A 3 14.39 -31.17 16.55
CA ALA A 3 15.28 -30.32 15.76
C ALA A 3 16.05 -31.11 14.68
N GLU A 4 16.53 -32.32 15.01
CA GLU A 4 17.29 -33.16 14.06
C GLU A 4 16.40 -33.66 12.93
N LYS A 5 15.15 -34.04 13.22
CA LYS A 5 14.19 -34.48 12.21
C LYS A 5 13.82 -33.35 11.24
N LEU A 6 13.65 -32.12 11.72
CA LEU A 6 13.33 -30.98 10.87
C LEU A 6 14.53 -30.51 10.02
N ARG A 7 15.76 -30.82 10.44
CA ARG A 7 17.00 -30.45 9.73
C ARG A 7 17.33 -31.40 8.57
N ASP A 8 16.81 -32.62 8.58
CA ASP A 8 17.03 -33.57 7.50
C ASP A 8 16.14 -33.23 6.29
N LEU A 9 16.71 -32.53 5.32
CA LEU A 9 16.04 -32.14 4.08
C LEU A 9 16.19 -33.18 2.96
N SER A 10 16.74 -34.38 3.24
CA SER A 10 16.78 -35.47 2.26
C SER A 10 15.40 -36.05 1.96
N GLN A 11 14.43 -35.80 2.85
CA GLN A 11 13.03 -36.13 2.71
C GLN A 11 12.17 -34.86 2.82
N PRO A 12 10.91 -34.87 2.37
CA PRO A 12 9.98 -33.78 2.64
C PRO A 12 9.88 -33.50 4.15
N ILE A 13 9.98 -32.23 4.53
CA ILE A 13 9.95 -31.85 5.95
C ILE A 13 8.61 -32.23 6.60
N ASP A 14 8.65 -32.72 7.84
CA ASP A 14 7.44 -33.04 8.61
C ASP A 14 6.70 -31.74 8.99
N VAL A 15 5.66 -31.42 8.22
CA VAL A 15 4.87 -30.19 8.38
C VAL A 15 4.10 -30.18 9.70
N ALA A 16 3.64 -31.33 10.21
CA ALA A 16 2.93 -31.38 11.48
C ALA A 16 3.87 -31.07 12.66
N LEU A 17 5.10 -31.59 12.60
CA LEU A 17 6.14 -31.25 13.58
C LEU A 17 6.56 -29.78 13.48
N LEU A 18 6.67 -29.23 12.27
CA LEU A 18 6.95 -27.81 12.06
C LEU A 18 5.81 -26.95 12.64
N ASP A 19 4.55 -27.29 12.39
CA ASP A 19 3.38 -26.60 12.94
C ASP A 19 3.40 -26.60 14.47
N ALA A 20 3.70 -27.74 15.10
CA ALA A 20 3.85 -27.83 16.54
C ALA A 20 5.00 -26.95 17.07
N THR A 21 6.12 -26.89 16.35
CA THR A 21 7.28 -26.06 16.73
C THR A 21 6.95 -24.57 16.63
N VAL A 22 6.30 -24.16 15.54
CA VAL A 22 5.84 -22.78 15.35
C VAL A 22 4.78 -22.41 16.40
N ALA A 23 3.86 -23.32 16.72
CA ALA A 23 2.86 -23.11 17.76
C ALA A 23 3.51 -22.95 19.15
N ALA A 24 4.55 -23.73 19.47
CA ALA A 24 5.29 -23.59 20.72
C ALA A 24 5.98 -22.22 20.84
N PHE A 25 6.48 -21.65 19.73
CA PHE A 25 7.09 -20.32 19.71
C PHE A 25 6.08 -19.19 19.99
N TYR A 26 4.89 -19.25 19.37
CA TYR A 26 3.84 -18.23 19.55
C TYR A 26 2.90 -18.48 20.74
N GLY A 27 2.97 -19.66 21.35
CA GLY A 27 2.08 -20.07 22.44
C GLY A 27 2.38 -19.43 23.79
N THR A 28 1.56 -19.76 24.78
CA THR A 28 1.72 -19.30 26.18
C THR A 28 2.53 -20.28 27.04
N GLY A 29 3.36 -21.11 26.40
CA GLY A 29 4.23 -22.07 27.08
C GLY A 29 5.32 -21.41 27.93
N SER A 30 6.19 -22.25 28.51
CA SER A 30 7.29 -21.75 29.34
C SER A 30 8.25 -20.87 28.54
N LYS A 31 9.07 -20.07 29.22
CA LYS A 31 10.06 -19.22 28.55
C LYS A 31 11.11 -20.08 27.86
N GLU A 32 11.45 -21.21 28.48
CA GLU A 32 12.41 -22.21 28.02
C GLU A 32 11.91 -22.90 26.74
N GLU A 33 10.65 -23.31 26.70
CA GLU A 33 10.04 -23.91 25.49
C GLU A 33 10.02 -22.94 24.32
N ARG A 34 9.61 -21.68 24.55
CA ARG A 34 9.61 -20.65 23.50
C ARG A 34 11.02 -20.35 22.98
N ALA A 35 12.01 -20.29 23.88
CA ALA A 35 13.40 -20.06 23.50
C ALA A 35 13.97 -21.25 22.69
N ALA A 36 13.63 -22.49 23.07
CA ALA A 36 14.02 -23.67 22.32
C ALA A 36 13.38 -23.69 20.92
N ALA A 37 12.10 -23.35 20.82
CA ALA A 37 11.40 -23.24 19.54
C ALA A 37 12.00 -22.13 18.64
N ASP A 38 12.27 -20.93 19.20
CA ASP A 38 12.94 -19.84 18.47
C ASP A 38 14.29 -20.28 17.89
N HIS A 39 15.11 -20.97 18.70
CA HIS A 39 16.40 -21.49 18.25
C HIS A 39 16.24 -22.45 17.07
N ILE A 40 15.29 -23.40 17.14
CA ILE A 40 15.04 -24.35 16.05
C ILE A 40 14.61 -23.62 14.78
N LEU A 41 13.67 -22.68 14.89
CA LEU A 41 13.17 -21.94 13.73
C LEU A 41 14.25 -21.08 13.07
N ARG A 42 15.12 -20.44 13.86
CA ARG A 42 16.28 -19.69 13.34
C ARG A 42 17.27 -20.60 12.65
N ASP A 43 17.56 -21.76 13.22
CA ASP A 43 18.44 -22.74 12.58
C ASP A 43 17.89 -23.18 11.23
N LEU A 44 16.60 -23.49 11.15
CA LEU A 44 15.92 -23.86 9.91
C LEU A 44 16.01 -22.75 8.86
N GLN A 45 15.82 -21.49 9.24
CA GLN A 45 15.98 -20.34 8.33
C GLN A 45 17.39 -20.20 7.76
N ASN A 46 18.40 -20.67 8.50
CA ASN A 46 19.80 -20.61 8.08
C ASN A 46 20.22 -21.81 7.22
N ILE A 47 19.40 -22.87 7.11
CA ILE A 47 19.70 -24.00 6.23
C ILE A 47 19.62 -23.54 4.77
N PRO A 48 20.71 -23.67 3.98
CA PRO A 48 20.78 -23.13 2.62
C PRO A 48 19.66 -23.56 1.68
N ASP A 49 19.14 -24.78 1.87
CA ASP A 49 18.17 -25.43 0.98
C ASP A 49 16.76 -25.49 1.57
N MET A 50 16.51 -24.84 2.73
CA MET A 50 15.19 -24.84 3.37
C MET A 50 14.09 -24.29 2.46
N TRP A 51 14.44 -23.36 1.58
CA TRP A 51 13.52 -22.76 0.63
C TRP A 51 12.92 -23.78 -0.37
N LEU A 52 13.61 -24.89 -0.66
CA LEU A 52 13.10 -25.97 -1.50
C LEU A 52 11.85 -26.64 -0.89
N GLN A 53 11.71 -26.58 0.43
CA GLN A 53 10.57 -27.15 1.15
C GLN A 53 9.38 -26.19 1.24
N VAL A 54 9.55 -24.90 0.89
CA VAL A 54 8.52 -23.87 1.11
C VAL A 54 7.21 -24.21 0.40
N VAL A 55 7.26 -24.69 -0.84
CA VAL A 55 6.06 -25.08 -1.61
C VAL A 55 5.33 -26.23 -0.92
N HIS A 56 6.07 -27.23 -0.42
CA HIS A 56 5.50 -28.35 0.31
C HIS A 56 4.84 -27.88 1.62
N ILE A 57 5.51 -27.00 2.37
CA ILE A 57 4.99 -26.45 3.62
C ILE A 57 3.69 -25.68 3.35
N LEU A 58 3.72 -24.73 2.40
CA LEU A 58 2.58 -23.87 2.09
C LEU A 58 1.37 -24.62 1.54
N SER A 59 1.58 -25.74 0.85
CA SER A 59 0.48 -26.59 0.35
C SER A 59 -0.11 -27.51 1.43
N SER A 60 0.64 -27.81 2.49
CA SER A 60 0.26 -28.81 3.49
C SER A 60 -0.26 -28.19 4.80
N THR A 61 0.31 -27.05 5.23
CA THR A 61 -0.04 -26.43 6.52
C THR A 61 -1.37 -25.66 6.46
N GLN A 62 -2.13 -25.73 7.56
CA GLN A 62 -3.27 -24.84 7.81
C GLN A 62 -2.91 -23.69 8.77
N SER A 63 -1.74 -23.75 9.41
CA SER A 63 -1.28 -22.75 10.37
C SER A 63 -0.83 -21.47 9.67
N LEU A 64 -1.50 -20.34 9.98
CA LEU A 64 -1.11 -19.02 9.48
C LEU A 64 0.34 -18.68 9.86
N ASN A 65 0.74 -18.99 11.08
CA ASN A 65 2.10 -18.71 11.56
C ASN A 65 3.15 -19.52 10.80
N THR A 66 2.84 -20.78 10.45
CA THR A 66 3.75 -21.62 9.65
C THR A 66 3.82 -21.13 8.21
N LYS A 67 2.69 -20.69 7.63
CA LYS A 67 2.68 -20.02 6.32
C LYS A 67 3.60 -18.79 6.33
N PHE A 68 3.53 -17.98 7.39
CA PHE A 68 4.37 -16.78 7.54
C PHE A 68 5.85 -17.14 7.67
N PHE A 69 6.18 -18.17 8.46
CA PHE A 69 7.54 -18.68 8.58
C PHE A 69 8.09 -19.14 7.22
N ALA A 70 7.33 -19.93 6.45
CA ALA A 70 7.74 -20.40 5.14
C ALA A 70 7.96 -19.25 4.14
N LEU A 71 7.08 -18.24 4.14
CA LEU A 71 7.27 -17.04 3.33
C LEU A 71 8.47 -16.19 3.79
N GLN A 72 8.79 -16.16 5.08
CA GLN A 72 10.00 -15.48 5.59
C GLN A 72 11.28 -16.17 5.11
N VAL A 73 11.32 -17.51 5.09
CA VAL A 73 12.43 -18.27 4.49
C VAL A 73 12.59 -17.89 3.02
N LEU A 74 11.48 -17.85 2.27
CA LEU A 74 11.47 -17.50 0.86
C LEU A 74 11.94 -16.06 0.62
N GLU A 75 11.49 -15.10 1.44
CA GLU A 75 11.93 -13.70 1.38
C GLU A 75 13.44 -13.55 1.59
N GLY A 76 14.04 -14.33 2.49
CA GLY A 76 15.50 -14.35 2.68
C GLY A 76 16.23 -14.77 1.40
N VAL A 77 15.73 -15.79 0.71
CA VAL A 77 16.30 -16.25 -0.57
C VAL A 77 16.10 -15.22 -1.67
N ILE A 78 14.90 -14.63 -1.78
CA ILE A 78 14.62 -13.55 -2.74
C ILE A 78 15.59 -12.38 -2.51
N LYS A 79 15.73 -11.92 -1.26
CA LYS A 79 16.57 -10.74 -0.95
C LYS A 79 18.05 -10.96 -1.23
N TYR A 80 18.60 -12.12 -0.86
CA TYR A 80 20.06 -12.30 -0.83
C TYR A 80 20.62 -13.24 -1.91
N ARG A 81 19.82 -14.14 -2.47
CA ARG A 81 20.31 -15.21 -3.37
C ARG A 81 19.57 -15.30 -4.70
N TRP A 82 18.56 -14.48 -4.94
CA TRP A 82 17.70 -14.59 -6.13
C TRP A 82 18.46 -14.67 -7.45
N ASN A 83 19.42 -13.75 -7.68
CA ASN A 83 20.17 -13.72 -8.93
C ASN A 83 21.15 -14.90 -9.11
N ALA A 84 21.47 -15.63 -8.05
CA ALA A 84 22.30 -16.84 -8.11
C ALA A 84 21.49 -18.09 -8.48
N LEU A 85 20.15 -18.04 -8.40
CA LEU A 85 19.30 -19.18 -8.68
C LEU A 85 19.12 -19.41 -10.19
N PRO A 86 19.09 -20.68 -10.63
CA PRO A 86 18.62 -21.08 -11.94
C PRO A 86 17.29 -20.43 -12.31
N VAL A 87 17.12 -20.10 -13.59
CA VAL A 87 15.91 -19.45 -14.11
C VAL A 87 14.66 -20.28 -13.81
N GLU A 88 14.74 -21.60 -13.98
CA GLU A 88 13.63 -22.53 -13.72
C GLU A 88 13.14 -22.46 -12.27
N GLN A 89 14.06 -22.33 -11.31
CA GLN A 89 13.70 -22.23 -9.89
C GLN A 89 13.06 -20.87 -9.57
N ARG A 90 13.59 -19.78 -10.17
CA ARG A 90 12.98 -18.45 -10.05
C ARG A 90 11.56 -18.42 -10.63
N ASP A 91 11.39 -18.98 -11.82
CA ASP A 91 10.08 -19.04 -12.48
C ASP A 91 9.12 -19.95 -11.74
N GLY A 92 9.58 -21.08 -11.21
CA GLY A 92 8.77 -21.96 -10.36
C GLY A 92 8.22 -21.24 -9.12
N MET A 93 9.07 -20.51 -8.38
CA MET A 93 8.64 -19.74 -7.21
C MET A 93 7.69 -18.60 -7.60
N LYS A 94 8.01 -17.87 -8.67
CA LYS A 94 7.19 -16.78 -9.21
C LYS A 94 5.79 -17.25 -9.57
N ASN A 95 5.70 -18.36 -10.31
CA ASN A 95 4.43 -18.93 -10.76
C ASN A 95 3.63 -19.44 -9.57
N TYR A 96 4.26 -20.17 -8.64
CA TYR A 96 3.58 -20.68 -7.45
C TYR A 96 2.96 -19.56 -6.60
N ILE A 97 3.73 -18.52 -6.27
CA ILE A 97 3.21 -17.39 -5.48
C ILE A 97 2.05 -16.70 -6.20
N SER A 98 2.19 -16.48 -7.52
CA SER A 98 1.13 -15.86 -8.33
C SER A 98 -0.14 -16.72 -8.37
N GLU A 99 -0.01 -18.03 -8.56
CA GLU A 99 -1.12 -18.99 -8.58
C GLU A 99 -1.86 -19.02 -7.24
N VAL A 100 -1.13 -19.04 -6.12
CA VAL A 100 -1.74 -19.01 -4.78
C VAL A 100 -2.49 -17.69 -4.55
N ILE A 101 -1.91 -16.54 -4.96
CA ILE A 101 -2.58 -15.24 -4.88
C ILE A 101 -3.88 -15.23 -5.68
N VAL A 102 -3.85 -15.70 -6.94
CA VAL A 102 -5.03 -15.77 -7.80
C VAL A 102 -6.09 -16.69 -7.19
N LYS A 103 -5.70 -17.88 -6.72
CA LYS A 103 -6.61 -18.83 -6.07
C LYS A 103 -7.31 -18.20 -4.85
N LEU A 104 -6.56 -17.54 -3.98
CA LEU A 104 -7.12 -16.94 -2.75
C LEU A 104 -7.95 -15.68 -3.02
N SER A 105 -7.63 -14.92 -4.06
CA SER A 105 -8.35 -13.68 -4.42
C SER A 105 -9.53 -13.90 -5.38
N SER A 106 -9.65 -15.09 -5.97
CA SER A 106 -10.76 -15.43 -6.88
C SER A 106 -12.13 -15.54 -6.19
N ASP A 107 -12.16 -15.82 -4.88
CA ASP A 107 -13.36 -15.97 -4.08
C ASP A 107 -13.36 -15.00 -2.90
N GLU A 108 -14.49 -14.34 -2.65
CA GLU A 108 -14.61 -13.37 -1.56
C GLU A 108 -14.44 -14.00 -0.19
N ALA A 109 -15.05 -15.16 0.07
CA ALA A 109 -14.96 -15.79 1.38
C ALA A 109 -13.51 -16.20 1.70
N SER A 110 -12.80 -16.72 0.70
CA SER A 110 -11.37 -17.04 0.75
C SER A 110 -10.52 -15.80 1.01
N LEU A 111 -10.70 -14.74 0.22
CA LEU A 111 -9.95 -13.48 0.34
C LEU A 111 -10.12 -12.84 1.72
N ARG A 112 -11.32 -12.91 2.29
CA ARG A 112 -11.63 -12.37 3.61
C ARG A 112 -11.02 -13.22 4.73
N ARG A 113 -11.17 -14.55 4.64
CA ARG A 113 -10.65 -15.50 5.64
C ARG A 113 -9.13 -15.48 5.69
N GLU A 114 -8.47 -15.47 4.54
CA GLU A 114 -7.01 -15.55 4.40
C GLU A 114 -6.35 -14.18 4.25
N LYS A 115 -7.03 -13.08 4.63
CA LYS A 115 -6.58 -11.70 4.38
C LYS A 115 -5.13 -11.43 4.78
N LEU A 116 -4.71 -11.90 5.96
CA LEU A 116 -3.33 -11.72 6.44
C LEU A 116 -2.33 -12.51 5.60
N TYR A 117 -2.70 -13.73 5.19
CA TYR A 117 -1.86 -14.56 4.34
C TYR A 117 -1.72 -13.97 2.93
N VAL A 118 -2.82 -13.55 2.32
CA VAL A 118 -2.82 -12.84 1.03
C VAL A 118 -1.97 -11.57 1.09
N SER A 119 -2.09 -10.79 2.18
CA SER A 119 -1.25 -9.61 2.38
C SER A 119 0.24 -9.96 2.43
N LYS A 120 0.62 -11.05 3.09
CA LYS A 120 2.02 -11.51 3.16
C LYS A 120 2.50 -12.01 1.79
N LEU A 121 1.68 -12.77 1.06
CA LEU A 121 1.97 -13.21 -0.30
C LEU A 121 2.18 -12.03 -1.26
N ASN A 122 1.35 -10.99 -1.17
CA ASN A 122 1.52 -9.78 -1.98
C ASN A 122 2.87 -9.10 -1.72
N ILE A 123 3.29 -9.00 -0.45
CA ILE A 123 4.62 -8.48 -0.09
C ILE A 123 5.72 -9.35 -0.71
N THR A 124 5.61 -10.68 -0.58
CA THR A 124 6.58 -11.62 -1.18
C THR A 124 6.64 -11.47 -2.71
N LEU A 125 5.49 -11.34 -3.38
CA LEU A 125 5.42 -11.08 -4.82
C LEU A 125 6.13 -9.77 -5.18
N VAL A 126 5.91 -8.69 -4.43
CA VAL A 126 6.59 -7.41 -4.67
C VAL A 126 8.10 -7.52 -4.47
N GLN A 127 8.57 -8.33 -3.51
CA GLN A 127 10.01 -8.61 -3.40
C GLN A 127 10.54 -9.32 -4.67
N ILE A 128 9.79 -10.26 -5.26
CA ILE A 128 10.16 -10.87 -6.55
C ILE A 128 10.20 -9.82 -7.67
N LEU A 129 9.20 -8.93 -7.74
CA LEU A 129 9.13 -7.87 -8.75
C LEU A 129 10.33 -6.92 -8.71
N LYS A 130 10.86 -6.61 -7.53
CA LYS A 130 12.08 -5.79 -7.39
C LYS A 130 13.27 -6.39 -8.13
N HIS A 131 13.33 -7.72 -8.29
CA HIS A 131 14.38 -8.39 -9.05
C HIS A 131 14.03 -8.59 -10.53
N GLU A 132 12.80 -8.99 -10.83
CA GLU A 132 12.40 -9.44 -12.19
C GLU A 132 11.80 -8.32 -13.05
N TRP A 133 11.04 -7.40 -12.46
CA TRP A 133 10.44 -6.27 -13.18
C TRP A 133 11.40 -5.06 -13.18
N PRO A 134 11.49 -4.27 -14.27
CA PRO A 134 10.76 -4.40 -15.54
C PRO A 134 11.44 -5.33 -16.57
N ALA A 135 12.72 -5.64 -16.42
CA ALA A 135 13.54 -6.17 -17.51
C ALA A 135 13.17 -7.60 -17.95
N ARG A 136 12.93 -8.49 -16.98
CA ARG A 136 12.67 -9.93 -17.18
C ARG A 136 11.18 -10.28 -17.17
N TRP A 137 10.36 -9.45 -16.52
CA TRP A 137 8.90 -9.63 -16.45
C TRP A 137 8.13 -8.43 -16.99
N ARG A 138 8.37 -8.08 -18.26
CA ARG A 138 7.84 -6.86 -18.89
C ARG A 138 6.31 -6.76 -18.86
N SER A 139 5.61 -7.87 -19.05
CA SER A 139 4.15 -7.92 -19.13
C SER A 139 3.44 -7.81 -17.79
N PHE A 140 4.16 -7.75 -16.66
CA PHE A 140 3.55 -7.82 -15.33
C PHE A 140 2.41 -6.81 -15.12
N VAL A 141 2.62 -5.51 -15.37
CA VAL A 141 1.58 -4.49 -15.17
C VAL A 141 0.41 -4.68 -16.15
N PRO A 142 0.64 -4.87 -17.47
CA PRO A 142 -0.42 -5.22 -18.40
C PRO A 142 -1.25 -6.45 -17.99
N ASP A 143 -0.60 -7.54 -17.60
CA ASP A 143 -1.25 -8.78 -17.20
C ASP A 143 -2.03 -8.61 -15.89
N LEU A 144 -1.47 -7.88 -14.92
CA LEU A 144 -2.14 -7.55 -13.66
C LEU A 144 -3.41 -6.74 -13.90
N VAL A 145 -3.36 -5.72 -14.77
CA VAL A 145 -4.52 -4.89 -15.11
C VAL A 145 -5.56 -5.70 -15.89
N ALA A 146 -5.13 -6.59 -16.78
CA ALA A 146 -6.04 -7.51 -17.48
C ALA A 146 -6.75 -8.45 -16.48
N ALA A 147 -6.02 -9.05 -15.55
CA ALA A 147 -6.58 -9.91 -14.50
C ALA A 147 -7.55 -9.15 -13.59
N ALA A 148 -7.22 -7.91 -13.21
CA ALA A 148 -8.07 -7.04 -12.39
C ALA A 148 -9.45 -6.76 -13.03
N LYS A 149 -9.59 -6.87 -14.35
CA LYS A 149 -10.87 -6.67 -15.06
C LYS A 149 -11.76 -7.93 -15.06
N THR A 150 -11.24 -9.08 -14.64
CA THR A 150 -11.98 -10.36 -14.67
C THR A 150 -12.86 -10.60 -13.44
N SER A 151 -12.49 -10.02 -12.29
CA SER A 151 -13.25 -10.14 -11.03
C SER A 151 -12.93 -8.96 -10.11
N GLU A 152 -13.95 -8.43 -9.42
CA GLU A 152 -13.77 -7.34 -8.47
C GLU A 152 -12.93 -7.74 -7.23
N THR A 153 -12.95 -9.01 -6.81
CA THR A 153 -12.12 -9.50 -5.70
C THR A 153 -10.64 -9.60 -6.10
N ILE A 154 -10.38 -10.03 -7.34
CA ILE A 154 -9.04 -10.02 -7.93
C ILE A 154 -8.57 -8.57 -8.09
N CYS A 155 -9.44 -7.69 -8.60
CA CYS A 155 -9.17 -6.26 -8.72
C CYS A 155 -8.76 -5.63 -7.38
N GLU A 156 -9.48 -5.96 -6.31
CA GLU A 156 -9.21 -5.47 -4.95
C GLU A 156 -7.78 -5.85 -4.52
N ASN A 157 -7.37 -7.09 -4.81
CA ASN A 157 -6.02 -7.54 -4.50
C ASN A 157 -4.95 -6.94 -5.44
N CYS A 158 -5.25 -6.77 -6.73
CA CYS A 158 -4.37 -6.09 -7.68
C CYS A 158 -4.09 -4.64 -7.25
N MET A 159 -5.09 -3.92 -6.73
CA MET A 159 -4.91 -2.58 -6.14
C MET A 159 -3.93 -2.63 -4.97
N ALA A 160 -4.06 -3.61 -4.07
CA ALA A 160 -3.13 -3.78 -2.96
C ALA A 160 -1.69 -4.07 -3.43
N ILE A 161 -1.50 -4.90 -4.46
CA ILE A 161 -0.18 -5.18 -5.04
C ILE A 161 0.43 -3.92 -5.66
N LEU A 162 -0.36 -3.17 -6.44
CA LEU A 162 0.09 -1.91 -7.06
C LEU A 162 0.48 -0.86 -6.02
N LYS A 163 -0.28 -0.74 -4.93
CA LYS A 163 0.05 0.12 -3.79
C LYS A 163 1.39 -0.27 -3.18
N LEU A 164 1.58 -1.55 -2.83
CA LEU A 164 2.84 -2.05 -2.25
C LEU A 164 4.03 -1.83 -3.18
N LEU A 165 3.86 -2.06 -4.48
CA LEU A 165 4.91 -1.82 -5.48
C LEU A 165 5.31 -0.34 -5.52
N SER A 166 4.34 0.58 -5.49
CA SER A 166 4.62 2.01 -5.42
C SER A 166 5.37 2.38 -4.15
N GLU A 167 4.91 1.92 -2.99
CA GLU A 167 5.55 2.21 -1.70
C GLU A 167 7.00 1.68 -1.65
N GLU A 168 7.27 0.48 -2.17
CA GLU A 168 8.63 -0.07 -2.25
C GLU A 168 9.55 0.72 -3.19
N VAL A 169 9.02 1.25 -4.30
CA VAL A 169 9.81 1.96 -5.32
C VAL A 169 10.03 3.44 -4.95
N PHE A 170 9.06 4.09 -4.31
CA PHE A 170 9.08 5.53 -4.06
C PHE A 170 9.38 5.91 -2.60
N ASP A 171 8.92 5.11 -1.63
CA ASP A 171 9.02 5.45 -0.19
C ASP A 171 10.14 4.67 0.51
N PHE A 172 10.25 3.37 0.25
CA PHE A 172 11.19 2.46 0.95
C PHE A 172 12.45 2.12 0.17
N SER A 173 12.65 2.71 -1.01
CA SER A 173 13.75 2.33 -1.89
C SER A 173 15.14 2.74 -1.38
N ARG A 174 15.22 3.74 -0.49
CA ARG A 174 16.49 4.30 0.00
C ARG A 174 17.19 3.31 0.93
N GLY A 175 18.42 2.91 0.58
CA GLY A 175 19.23 1.99 1.38
C GLY A 175 18.98 0.50 1.09
N GLU A 176 17.88 0.16 0.43
CA GLU A 176 17.54 -1.23 0.06
C GLU A 176 17.93 -1.57 -1.40
N MET A 177 18.02 -0.58 -2.29
CA MET A 177 18.30 -0.78 -3.71
C MET A 177 19.37 0.20 -4.23
N THR A 178 20.06 -0.15 -5.31
CA THR A 178 21.01 0.75 -5.97
C THR A 178 20.29 1.92 -6.64
N GLN A 179 20.92 3.09 -6.70
CA GLN A 179 20.32 4.29 -7.32
C GLN A 179 19.87 4.05 -8.76
N GLN A 180 20.66 3.29 -9.53
CA GLN A 180 20.34 2.92 -10.91
C GLN A 180 19.05 2.09 -10.98
N LYS A 181 18.92 1.08 -10.12
CA LYS A 181 17.72 0.23 -10.10
C LYS A 181 16.48 1.01 -9.66
N ILE A 182 16.61 1.92 -8.70
CA ILE A 182 15.52 2.82 -8.29
C ILE A 182 15.07 3.67 -9.47
N LYS A 183 16.01 4.27 -10.20
CA LYS A 183 15.70 5.08 -11.39
C LYS A 183 14.96 4.28 -12.45
N GLU A 184 15.41 3.06 -12.76
CA GLU A 184 14.77 2.16 -13.73
C GLU A 184 13.33 1.79 -13.32
N LEU A 185 13.12 1.43 -12.06
CA LEU A 185 11.79 1.08 -11.54
C LEU A 185 10.84 2.28 -11.58
N LYS A 186 11.31 3.47 -11.18
CA LYS A 186 10.53 4.71 -11.25
C LYS A 186 10.15 5.06 -12.69
N GLN A 187 11.10 4.97 -13.62
CA GLN A 187 10.83 5.24 -15.05
C GLN A 187 9.80 4.28 -15.61
N SER A 188 9.92 2.99 -15.28
CA SER A 188 9.00 1.96 -15.76
C SER A 188 7.60 2.10 -15.16
N LEU A 189 7.49 2.47 -13.88
CA LEU A 189 6.17 2.65 -13.27
C LEU A 189 5.47 3.88 -13.84
N ASN A 190 6.23 4.93 -14.15
CA ASN A 190 5.71 6.11 -14.84
C ASN A 190 5.25 5.80 -16.26
N SER A 191 5.97 4.96 -17.03
CA SER A 191 5.56 4.59 -18.39
C SER A 191 4.29 3.73 -18.41
N GLU A 192 4.09 2.88 -17.39
CA GLU A 192 2.90 2.03 -17.25
C GLU A 192 1.74 2.75 -16.53
N PHE A 193 1.96 3.98 -16.02
CA PHE A 193 0.99 4.62 -15.13
C PHE A 193 -0.33 4.95 -15.81
N GLN A 194 -0.33 5.23 -17.11
CA GLN A 194 -1.57 5.47 -17.86
C GLN A 194 -2.56 4.31 -17.68
N LEU A 195 -2.08 3.07 -17.85
CA LEU A 195 -2.89 1.86 -17.74
C LEU A 195 -3.44 1.67 -16.32
N ILE A 196 -2.60 1.95 -15.31
CA ILE A 196 -2.97 1.90 -13.90
C ILE A 196 -4.04 2.96 -13.58
N HIS A 197 -3.85 4.19 -14.07
CA HIS A 197 -4.78 5.29 -13.86
C HIS A 197 -6.15 5.02 -14.49
N GLU A 198 -6.18 4.51 -15.72
CA GLU A 198 -7.42 4.08 -16.37
C GLU A 198 -8.17 3.02 -15.57
N LEU A 199 -7.46 2.04 -14.99
CA LEU A 199 -8.05 1.05 -14.09
C LEU A 199 -8.63 1.70 -12.83
N CYS A 200 -7.90 2.59 -12.16
CA CYS A 200 -8.39 3.30 -10.98
C CYS A 200 -9.66 4.10 -11.28
N MET A 201 -9.68 4.84 -12.40
CA MET A 201 -10.84 5.64 -12.80
C MET A 201 -12.03 4.77 -13.20
N TYR A 202 -11.80 3.64 -13.86
CA TYR A 202 -12.84 2.65 -14.14
C TYR A 202 -13.46 2.13 -12.84
N VAL A 203 -12.65 1.70 -11.87
CA VAL A 203 -13.16 1.18 -10.59
C VAL A 203 -13.96 2.24 -9.83
N LEU A 204 -13.44 3.46 -9.72
CA LEU A 204 -14.12 4.56 -9.02
C LEU A 204 -15.43 5.02 -9.69
N SER A 205 -15.63 4.71 -10.98
CA SER A 205 -16.86 5.07 -11.70
C SER A 205 -17.86 3.93 -11.80
N ALA A 206 -17.41 2.68 -11.92
CA ALA A 206 -18.26 1.54 -12.21
C ALA A 206 -18.55 0.64 -11.00
N SER A 207 -17.61 0.50 -10.05
CA SER A 207 -17.78 -0.45 -8.94
C SER A 207 -18.75 0.07 -7.88
N GLN A 208 -19.48 -0.85 -7.25
CA GLN A 208 -20.29 -0.60 -6.05
C GLN A 208 -19.72 -1.29 -4.81
N ARG A 209 -18.61 -2.03 -4.97
CA ARG A 209 -18.00 -2.81 -3.89
C ARG A 209 -17.15 -1.90 -3.02
N THR A 210 -17.63 -1.66 -1.80
CA THR A 210 -16.99 -0.77 -0.81
C THR A 210 -15.51 -1.07 -0.61
N GLU A 211 -15.13 -2.33 -0.45
CA GLU A 211 -13.74 -2.71 -0.15
C GLU A 211 -12.80 -2.46 -1.34
N LEU A 212 -13.28 -2.68 -2.58
CA LEU A 212 -12.53 -2.37 -3.79
C LEU A 212 -12.34 -0.86 -3.95
N ILE A 213 -13.40 -0.06 -3.79
CA ILE A 213 -13.30 1.41 -3.83
C ILE A 213 -12.31 1.92 -2.78
N ARG A 214 -12.36 1.39 -1.54
CA ARG A 214 -11.41 1.75 -0.48
C ARG A 214 -9.98 1.35 -0.82
N ALA A 215 -9.77 0.18 -1.39
CA ALA A 215 -8.45 -0.26 -1.86
C ALA A 215 -7.92 0.66 -2.98
N THR A 216 -8.76 1.05 -3.93
CA THR A 216 -8.39 1.98 -5.01
C THR A 216 -8.05 3.38 -4.48
N LEU A 217 -8.83 3.93 -3.55
CA LEU A 217 -8.50 5.22 -2.92
C LEU A 217 -7.18 5.17 -2.14
N ALA A 218 -6.93 4.09 -1.39
CA ALA A 218 -5.67 3.90 -0.68
C ALA A 218 -4.47 3.74 -1.63
N THR A 219 -4.70 3.14 -2.80
CA THR A 219 -3.70 2.97 -3.85
C THR A 219 -3.40 4.30 -4.53
N LEU A 220 -4.43 5.08 -4.89
CA LEU A 220 -4.27 6.44 -5.41
C LEU A 220 -3.51 7.34 -4.44
N HIS A 221 -3.79 7.28 -3.14
CA HIS A 221 -3.04 8.03 -2.14
C HIS A 221 -1.52 7.79 -2.22
N ALA A 222 -1.09 6.54 -2.41
CA ALA A 222 0.33 6.20 -2.56
C ALA A 222 0.94 6.67 -3.89
N PHE A 223 0.11 7.00 -4.88
CA PHE A 223 0.54 7.48 -6.20
C PHE A 223 0.67 9.00 -6.27
N LEU A 224 -0.20 9.73 -5.57
CA LEU A 224 -0.33 11.19 -5.70
C LEU A 224 0.96 11.98 -5.44
N SER A 225 1.90 11.43 -4.67
CA SER A 225 3.17 12.08 -4.34
C SER A 225 4.18 12.09 -5.50
N TRP A 226 4.02 11.24 -6.52
CA TRP A 226 5.03 11.06 -7.57
C TRP A 226 4.50 11.04 -9.01
N ILE A 227 3.20 10.87 -9.22
CA ILE A 227 2.63 10.79 -10.57
C ILE A 227 2.69 12.13 -11.31
N PRO A 228 2.71 12.13 -12.65
CA PRO A 228 2.59 13.36 -13.42
C PRO A 228 1.30 14.12 -13.08
N VAL A 229 1.44 15.42 -12.84
CA VAL A 229 0.37 16.30 -12.37
C VAL A 229 -0.84 16.39 -13.29
N GLY A 230 -0.67 16.13 -14.59
CA GLY A 230 -1.76 16.07 -15.55
C GLY A 230 -2.81 15.02 -15.17
N TYR A 231 -2.40 13.89 -14.59
CA TYR A 231 -3.35 12.88 -14.09
C TYR A 231 -4.20 13.39 -12.92
N ILE A 232 -3.75 14.40 -12.18
CA ILE A 232 -4.46 14.97 -11.04
C ILE A 232 -5.38 16.11 -11.50
N PHE A 233 -4.83 17.07 -12.25
CA PHE A 233 -5.50 18.35 -12.53
C PHE A 233 -6.13 18.44 -13.92
N GLU A 234 -5.71 17.59 -14.87
CA GLU A 234 -6.23 17.56 -16.25
C GLU A 234 -7.11 16.33 -16.52
N SER A 235 -7.33 15.51 -15.49
CA SER A 235 -8.23 14.36 -15.53
C SER A 235 -9.44 14.56 -14.59
N PRO A 236 -10.49 13.71 -14.69
CA PRO A 236 -11.63 13.74 -13.76
C PRO A 236 -11.29 13.31 -12.33
N LEU A 237 -10.04 12.96 -12.00
CA LEU A 237 -9.64 12.40 -10.71
C LEU A 237 -10.01 13.34 -9.55
N LEU A 238 -9.62 14.62 -9.63
CA LEU A 238 -9.88 15.58 -8.56
C LEU A 238 -11.38 15.76 -8.30
N GLU A 239 -12.18 15.86 -9.35
CA GLU A 239 -13.64 15.96 -9.25
C GLU A 239 -14.26 14.68 -8.67
N THR A 240 -13.70 13.52 -9.02
CA THR A 240 -14.11 12.21 -8.51
C THR A 240 -13.84 12.11 -7.01
N LEU A 241 -12.65 12.49 -6.55
CA LEU A 241 -12.32 12.54 -5.11
C LEU A 241 -13.32 13.44 -4.36
N LEU A 242 -13.62 14.64 -4.86
CA LEU A 242 -14.59 15.54 -4.24
C LEU A 242 -16.02 14.96 -4.18
N LYS A 243 -16.40 14.05 -5.09
CA LYS A 243 -17.68 13.31 -5.02
C LYS A 243 -17.67 12.22 -3.94
N PHE A 244 -16.53 11.57 -3.70
CA PHE A 244 -16.39 10.55 -2.67
C PHE A 244 -16.28 11.12 -1.24
N PHE A 245 -15.80 12.36 -1.08
CA PHE A 245 -15.58 12.96 0.24
C PHE A 245 -16.84 13.01 1.15
N PRO A 246 -18.03 13.39 0.65
CA PRO A 246 -19.25 13.37 1.45
C PRO A 246 -19.66 11.97 1.94
N MET A 247 -19.24 10.90 1.25
CA MET A 247 -19.68 9.54 1.54
C MET A 247 -18.96 8.97 2.79
N PRO A 248 -19.68 8.57 3.85
CA PRO A 248 -19.05 8.16 5.12
C PRO A 248 -18.01 7.04 5.01
N ALA A 249 -18.25 6.03 4.16
CA ALA A 249 -17.35 4.88 3.98
C ALA A 249 -15.99 5.27 3.35
N TYR A 250 -15.97 6.35 2.56
CA TYR A 250 -14.84 6.76 1.72
C TYR A 250 -14.18 8.06 2.16
N ARG A 251 -14.83 8.80 3.08
CA ARG A 251 -14.39 10.13 3.54
C ARG A 251 -12.93 10.19 3.96
N ASN A 252 -12.49 9.30 4.85
CA ASN A 252 -11.12 9.35 5.38
C ASN A 252 -10.07 9.03 4.30
N PRO A 253 -10.18 7.93 3.52
CA PRO A 253 -9.29 7.69 2.39
C PRO A 253 -9.27 8.84 1.37
N THR A 254 -10.43 9.43 1.09
CA THR A 254 -10.54 10.56 0.17
C THR A 254 -9.86 11.81 0.72
N LEU A 255 -10.02 12.09 2.02
CA LEU A 255 -9.38 13.22 2.69
C LEU A 255 -7.85 13.08 2.66
N GLN A 256 -7.33 11.86 2.83
CA GLN A 256 -5.90 11.59 2.66
C GLN A 256 -5.45 11.95 1.25
N CYS A 257 -6.18 11.50 0.22
CA CYS A 257 -5.89 11.88 -1.17
C CYS A 257 -5.91 13.40 -1.39
N LEU A 258 -6.97 14.09 -0.94
CA LEU A 258 -7.09 15.54 -1.09
C LEU A 258 -6.01 16.32 -0.33
N THR A 259 -5.56 15.79 0.82
CA THR A 259 -4.44 16.36 1.56
C THR A 259 -3.16 16.25 0.76
N GLU A 260 -2.88 15.09 0.18
CA GLU A 260 -1.69 14.89 -0.66
C GLU A 260 -1.71 15.84 -1.87
N VAL A 261 -2.86 15.99 -2.55
CA VAL A 261 -3.02 16.97 -3.64
C VAL A 261 -2.75 18.40 -3.17
N ALA A 262 -3.22 18.76 -1.97
CA ALA A 262 -3.10 20.10 -1.41
C ALA A 262 -1.66 20.50 -1.05
N VAL A 263 -0.77 19.54 -0.77
CA VAL A 263 0.64 19.82 -0.46
C VAL A 263 1.51 19.94 -1.70
N LEU A 264 1.02 19.51 -2.86
CA LEU A 264 1.75 19.64 -4.11
C LEU A 264 1.94 21.12 -4.48
N ASN A 265 3.12 21.47 -5.01
CA ASN A 265 3.46 22.86 -5.35
C ASN A 265 3.97 22.96 -6.78
N PHE A 266 3.22 23.66 -7.62
CA PHE A 266 3.54 23.89 -9.03
C PHE A 266 3.50 25.38 -9.38
N GLY A 267 3.80 26.24 -8.40
CA GLY A 267 3.64 27.68 -8.55
C GLY A 267 2.18 28.04 -8.86
N ASP A 268 1.99 28.99 -9.78
CA ASP A 268 0.66 29.54 -10.05
C ASP A 268 -0.17 28.76 -11.09
N PHE A 269 0.39 27.72 -11.71
CA PHE A 269 -0.17 27.08 -12.89
C PHE A 269 -1.54 26.41 -12.64
N TYR A 270 -1.71 25.77 -11.48
CA TYR A 270 -2.96 25.08 -11.12
C TYR A 270 -3.78 25.83 -10.06
N ASN A 271 -3.54 27.13 -9.86
CA ASN A 271 -4.23 27.93 -8.84
C ASN A 271 -5.75 27.88 -8.98
N VAL A 272 -6.26 27.87 -10.23
CA VAL A 272 -7.70 27.79 -10.50
C VAL A 272 -8.30 26.47 -9.99
N GLN A 273 -7.61 25.36 -10.24
CA GLN A 273 -8.01 24.02 -9.79
C GLN A 273 -7.95 23.91 -8.27
N TYR A 274 -6.91 24.45 -7.64
CA TYR A 274 -6.82 24.54 -6.18
C TYR A 274 -7.99 25.34 -5.59
N VAL A 275 -8.27 26.54 -6.11
CA VAL A 275 -9.38 27.36 -5.64
C VAL A 275 -10.72 26.63 -5.81
N LYS A 276 -10.95 25.98 -6.96
CA LYS A 276 -12.15 25.15 -7.21
C LYS A 276 -12.27 24.02 -6.18
N MET A 277 -11.19 23.27 -5.96
CA MET A 277 -11.13 22.19 -4.98
C MET A 277 -11.46 22.69 -3.57
N TYR A 278 -10.82 23.76 -3.12
CA TYR A 278 -11.04 24.34 -1.80
C TYR A 278 -12.47 24.85 -1.62
N ASN A 279 -13.03 25.55 -2.61
CA ASN A 279 -14.40 26.04 -2.54
C ASN A 279 -15.41 24.89 -2.39
N ILE A 280 -15.28 23.84 -3.19
CA ILE A 280 -16.16 22.66 -3.12
C ILE A 280 -16.00 21.96 -1.75
N PHE A 281 -14.75 21.74 -1.33
CA PHE A 281 -14.44 21.10 -0.05
C PHE A 281 -15.01 21.89 1.14
N MET A 282 -14.86 23.21 1.15
CA MET A 282 -15.37 24.08 2.21
C MET A 282 -16.91 24.10 2.25
N VAL A 283 -17.59 24.13 1.11
CA VAL A 283 -19.06 24.03 1.05
C VAL A 283 -19.53 22.69 1.62
N GLN A 284 -18.88 21.58 1.24
CA GLN A 284 -19.20 20.23 1.73
C GLN A 284 -18.95 20.10 3.24
N LEU A 285 -17.91 20.75 3.78
CA LEU A 285 -17.66 20.84 5.22
C LEU A 285 -18.73 21.68 5.94
N GLN A 286 -19.11 22.84 5.41
CA GLN A 286 -20.10 23.74 6.04
C GLN A 286 -21.49 23.12 6.13
N GLN A 287 -21.90 22.36 5.11
CA GLN A 287 -23.15 21.59 5.13
C GLN A 287 -23.17 20.55 6.26
N ARG A 288 -22.01 20.20 6.81
CA ARG A 288 -21.84 19.24 7.89
C ARG A 288 -21.46 19.98 9.17
N ARG A 289 -22.44 20.60 9.84
CA ARG A 289 -22.30 21.13 11.22
C ARG A 289 -22.00 20.01 12.23
N GLN A 290 -20.80 19.45 12.21
CA GLN A 290 -20.23 18.67 13.32
C GLN A 290 -18.90 19.31 13.75
N LEU A 291 -18.98 20.14 14.80
CA LEU A 291 -17.84 20.83 15.42
C LEU A 291 -16.73 19.87 15.93
N HIS A 292 -16.97 18.56 16.00
CA HIS A 292 -15.96 17.58 16.42
C HIS A 292 -14.89 17.25 15.36
N PHE A 293 -15.02 17.75 14.12
CA PHE A 293 -14.07 17.45 13.04
C PHE A 293 -12.86 18.41 13.01
N ILE A 294 -13.03 19.65 13.49
CA ILE A 294 -11.98 20.69 13.45
C ILE A 294 -10.74 20.32 14.30
N PRO A 295 -10.87 19.75 15.52
CA PRO A 295 -9.69 19.39 16.31
C PRO A 295 -8.81 18.30 15.67
N LYS A 296 -9.40 17.38 14.89
CA LYS A 296 -8.65 16.34 14.16
C LYS A 296 -7.97 16.89 12.90
N LEU A 297 -8.56 17.89 12.24
CA LEU A 297 -7.94 18.64 11.13
C LEU A 297 -6.81 19.58 11.58
N VAL A 298 -6.74 19.92 12.87
CA VAL A 298 -5.62 20.67 13.47
C VAL A 298 -4.50 19.73 13.94
N GLY A 299 -4.82 18.50 14.36
CA GLY A 299 -3.83 17.49 14.74
C GLY A 299 -3.18 16.76 13.55
N VAL A 300 -3.86 16.68 12.41
CA VAL A 300 -3.26 16.32 11.11
C VAL A 300 -2.87 17.65 10.48
N ASN A 301 -1.60 17.89 10.17
CA ASN A 301 -1.03 19.16 9.68
C ASN A 301 -1.61 19.76 8.37
N ILE A 302 -2.85 19.42 7.98
CA ILE A 302 -3.56 19.82 6.76
C ILE A 302 -3.65 21.34 6.60
N LEU A 303 -3.75 22.09 7.71
CA LEU A 303 -3.82 23.56 7.69
C LEU A 303 -2.43 24.25 7.70
N PHE A 304 -1.37 23.50 7.99
CA PHE A 304 0.02 24.00 8.03
C PHE A 304 0.74 23.87 6.67
N PHE A 305 0.28 22.98 5.79
CA PHE A 305 0.91 22.74 4.48
C PHE A 305 0.33 23.55 3.31
N LEU A 306 -0.56 24.50 3.59
CA LEU A 306 -1.03 25.42 2.56
C LEU A 306 0.12 26.27 2.01
N PRO A 307 0.05 26.71 0.75
CA PRO A 307 0.58 28.01 0.38
C PRO A 307 -0.21 29.05 1.18
N ILE A 308 0.24 29.31 2.41
CA ILE A 308 -0.41 30.14 3.44
C ILE A 308 -0.91 31.47 2.84
N ARG A 309 -0.21 32.01 1.83
CA ARG A 309 -0.58 33.24 1.12
C ARG A 309 -1.89 33.17 0.32
N ILE A 310 -2.20 32.06 -0.35
CA ILE A 310 -3.40 31.97 -1.21
C ILE A 310 -4.65 31.75 -0.35
N PHE A 311 -4.56 30.84 0.62
CA PHE A 311 -5.66 30.60 1.55
C PHE A 311 -5.93 31.79 2.46
N LEU A 312 -4.89 32.46 2.99
CA LEU A 312 -5.11 33.67 3.78
C LEU A 312 -5.74 34.79 2.96
N ARG A 313 -5.34 34.98 1.68
CA ARG A 313 -5.96 36.00 0.80
C ARG A 313 -7.42 35.65 0.46
N HIS A 314 -7.71 34.39 0.15
CA HIS A 314 -9.07 33.97 -0.20
C HIS A 314 -9.99 33.94 1.03
N MET A 315 -9.50 33.44 2.17
CA MET A 315 -10.22 33.53 3.44
C MET A 315 -10.39 34.98 3.89
N GLN A 316 -9.44 35.89 3.65
CA GLN A 316 -9.61 37.31 3.97
C GLN A 316 -10.74 37.94 3.14
N MET A 317 -10.88 37.55 1.86
CA MET A 317 -12.00 37.99 1.01
C MET A 317 -13.35 37.39 1.42
N GLU A 318 -13.41 36.12 1.86
CA GLU A 318 -14.66 35.49 2.32
C GLU A 318 -15.03 35.85 3.77
N ALA A 319 -14.05 36.08 4.64
CA ALA A 319 -14.25 36.48 6.03
C ALA A 319 -14.93 37.85 6.15
N MET A 320 -14.77 38.73 5.14
CA MET A 320 -15.52 40.00 5.07
C MET A 320 -17.03 39.80 4.85
N LYS A 321 -17.47 38.63 4.39
CA LYS A 321 -18.89 38.33 4.10
C LYS A 321 -19.62 37.63 5.26
N SER A 322 -18.91 37.16 6.29
CA SER A 322 -19.53 36.46 7.43
C SER A 322 -18.71 36.59 8.72
N ARG A 323 -19.35 37.08 9.80
CA ARG A 323 -18.74 37.20 11.14
C ARG A 323 -18.24 35.85 11.70
N HIS A 324 -18.84 34.74 11.25
CA HIS A 324 -18.44 33.40 11.70
C HIS A 324 -17.15 32.94 10.99
N LEU A 325 -16.98 33.25 9.70
CA LEU A 325 -15.75 33.01 8.95
C LEU A 325 -14.63 33.94 9.42
N PHE A 326 -14.97 35.17 9.83
CA PHE A 326 -14.02 36.12 10.41
C PHE A 326 -13.39 35.64 11.72
N ARG A 327 -14.16 34.98 12.60
CA ARG A 327 -13.63 34.37 13.84
C ARG A 327 -12.67 33.21 13.54
N ILE A 328 -12.99 32.39 12.54
CA ILE A 328 -12.13 31.30 12.08
C ILE A 328 -10.83 31.87 11.50
N TRP A 329 -10.93 32.86 10.60
CA TRP A 329 -9.77 33.58 10.05
C TRP A 329 -8.88 34.19 11.14
N ARG A 330 -9.47 34.82 12.16
CA ARG A 330 -8.72 35.48 13.23
C ARG A 330 -7.92 34.48 14.07
N CYS A 331 -8.49 33.32 14.39
CA CYS A 331 -7.77 32.21 15.03
C CYS A 331 -6.61 31.68 14.16
N PHE A 332 -6.81 31.57 12.85
CA PHE A 332 -5.75 31.14 11.92
C PHE A 332 -4.64 32.18 11.72
N SER A 333 -4.96 33.47 11.61
CA SER A 333 -3.96 34.54 11.44
C SER A 333 -3.04 34.68 12.66
N HIS A 334 -3.59 34.50 13.87
CA HIS A 334 -2.81 34.60 15.10
C HIS A 334 -1.82 33.45 15.26
N HIS A 335 -2.19 32.22 14.84
CA HIS A 335 -1.30 31.06 14.88
C HIS A 335 -0.21 31.10 13.80
N SER A 336 -0.52 31.66 12.62
CA SER A 336 0.45 31.88 11.55
C SER A 336 1.50 32.94 11.90
N LEU A 337 1.10 34.06 12.53
CA LEU A 337 2.01 35.15 12.90
C LEU A 337 3.02 34.73 13.98
N SER A 338 2.61 33.88 14.93
CA SER A 338 3.50 33.35 15.97
C SER A 338 4.60 32.42 15.45
N LEU A 339 4.44 31.81 14.26
CA LEU A 339 5.44 30.91 13.65
C LEU A 339 6.36 31.63 12.64
N THR A 340 5.92 32.75 12.05
CA THR A 340 6.77 33.57 11.17
C THR A 340 7.70 34.54 11.93
N TYR A 341 7.42 34.83 13.21
CA TYR A 341 8.18 35.78 14.02
C TYR A 341 8.49 35.24 15.44
N GLY A 342 8.67 33.93 15.61
CA GLY A 342 8.93 33.32 16.93
C GLY A 342 10.04 32.28 16.89
N CYS A 343 11.11 32.56 17.65
CA CYS A 343 12.16 31.65 18.11
C CYS A 343 11.61 30.42 18.86
#